data_AF-A5IYL6-F1
#
_entry.id   AF-A5IYL6-F1
#
_cell.length_a   1.000
_cell.length_b   1.000
_cell.length_c   1.000
_cell.angle_alpha   90.00
_cell.angle_beta   90.00
_cell.angle_gamma   90.00
#
_symmetry.space_group_name_H-M   'P 1'
#
loop_
_entity.id
_entity.type
_entity.pdbx_description
1 polymer ?
#
loop_
_entity_poly.entity_id
_entity_poly.type
_entity_poly.pdbx_seq_one_letter_code
_entity_poly.pdbx_strand_id
1 'polypeptide(L)'
;MQFSKSIRKYRLNFATKSLNNKKSNSAKAKGYIDLYIDTFDEIMYLAYWKINFDYLIIDQYTTRSWFECQNSNFKLRSSLFNELNISQHPRLSRSSNLLYELNPQEIEITNSWFNSKTYKSTLKNIISIIKGNNAGGSFSSPKAAEIICTNLNNDNEVYKENLIMFLDNIDFKNSFITDVNESNIENYDSALAHEPININDLIGLIKTNPKYKPYEMLLDLTSNLEKEASIRKEDFKTQKEFINQLIKETSTTGRAMLLANQDITRKRASASRMDINVFEEDYYTYENAHIYDVKAIKNRLSELISKNYQKHKTSARQIINSNECQSVLSLVNDENNLINLPKQVHDWFDDNRFTYDQNGILVLLDNTLKVDEYNEFKKCTKIPYIFLNNRRKEFINLRNIFRKNDV
;
A
#
# COMPACT_ATOMS: atom_id res chain seq x y z
N MET A 1 9.01 -5.59 13.80
CA MET A 1 8.22 -5.31 12.58
C MET A 1 7.06 -4.41 13.00
N GLN A 2 6.86 -3.27 12.35
CA GLN A 2 5.70 -2.42 12.62
C GLN A 2 4.60 -2.88 11.67
N PHE A 3 3.51 -3.44 12.19
CA PHE A 3 2.37 -3.86 11.37
C PHE A 3 1.68 -2.63 10.78
N SER A 4 1.33 -2.70 9.51
CA SER A 4 0.45 -1.69 8.92
C SER A 4 -0.92 -1.77 9.59
N LYS A 5 -1.30 -0.72 10.34
CA LYS A 5 -2.60 -0.63 11.01
C LYS A 5 -3.77 -0.47 10.03
N SER A 6 -3.51 -0.22 8.75
CA SER A 6 -4.52 -0.06 7.71
C SER A 6 -4.90 -1.37 7.03
N ILE A 7 -4.21 -2.47 7.32
CA ILE A 7 -4.54 -3.78 6.75
C ILE A 7 -5.72 -4.39 7.51
N ARG A 8 -6.74 -4.79 6.75
CA ARG A 8 -7.94 -5.48 7.26
C ARG A 8 -8.11 -6.81 6.56
N LYS A 9 -8.60 -7.79 7.32
CA LYS A 9 -8.88 -9.15 6.84
C LYS A 9 -10.37 -9.31 6.54
N TYR A 10 -10.69 -9.58 5.28
CA TYR A 10 -12.05 -9.90 4.83
C TYR A 10 -12.13 -11.37 4.40
N ARG A 11 -13.31 -11.99 4.51
CA ARG A 11 -13.53 -13.37 4.08
C ARG A 11 -14.61 -13.50 3.01
N LEU A 12 -14.20 -14.09 1.90
CA LEU A 12 -15.04 -14.48 0.78
C LEU A 12 -15.24 -15.99 0.81
N ASN A 13 -16.48 -16.47 0.95
CA ASN A 13 -16.77 -17.88 0.78
C ASN A 13 -17.03 -18.16 -0.70
N PHE A 14 -16.53 -19.29 -1.20
CA PHE A 14 -16.67 -19.63 -2.59
C PHE A 14 -17.10 -21.08 -2.81
N ALA A 15 -17.67 -21.31 -3.98
CA ALA A 15 -17.89 -22.63 -4.54
C ALA A 15 -17.58 -22.61 -6.03
N THR A 16 -17.32 -23.78 -6.61
CA THR A 16 -17.33 -23.89 -8.07
C THR A 16 -18.77 -23.96 -8.58
N LYS A 17 -19.03 -23.39 -9.75
CA LYS A 17 -20.34 -23.47 -10.40
C LYS A 17 -20.82 -24.92 -10.58
N SER A 18 -19.89 -25.84 -10.86
CA SER A 18 -20.13 -27.28 -11.00
C SER A 18 -20.64 -27.95 -9.72
N LEU A 19 -20.29 -27.44 -8.53
CA LEU A 19 -20.73 -28.02 -7.25
C LEU A 19 -22.25 -27.86 -7.08
N ASN A 20 -22.79 -26.73 -7.53
CA ASN A 20 -24.22 -26.44 -7.44
C ASN A 20 -25.06 -27.13 -8.54
N ASN A 21 -24.42 -27.80 -9.50
CA ASN A 21 -25.11 -28.52 -10.57
C ASN A 21 -24.91 -30.03 -10.39
N LYS A 22 -25.93 -30.72 -9.88
CA LYS A 22 -25.93 -32.18 -9.66
C LYS A 22 -25.60 -33.00 -10.93
N LYS A 23 -25.92 -32.47 -12.11
CA LYS A 23 -25.66 -33.12 -13.41
C LYS A 23 -24.26 -32.81 -13.95
N SER A 24 -23.50 -31.94 -13.29
CA SER A 24 -22.15 -31.56 -13.75
C SER A 24 -21.14 -32.65 -13.43
N ASN A 25 -20.49 -33.16 -14.47
CA ASN A 25 -19.33 -34.03 -14.39
C ASN A 25 -18.05 -33.23 -14.62
N SER A 26 -17.75 -32.28 -13.74
CA SER A 26 -16.54 -31.44 -13.80
C SER A 26 -15.94 -31.34 -12.39
N ALA A 27 -14.68 -30.91 -12.28
CA ALA A 27 -14.02 -30.65 -11.00
C ALA A 27 -14.90 -29.75 -10.11
N LYS A 28 -14.88 -29.98 -8.80
CA LYS A 28 -15.75 -29.31 -7.83
C LYS A 28 -14.92 -28.79 -6.66
N ALA A 29 -15.20 -27.60 -6.15
CA ALA A 29 -14.55 -27.11 -4.94
C ALA A 29 -15.48 -26.21 -4.14
N LYS A 30 -15.27 -26.13 -2.83
CA LYS A 30 -15.81 -25.08 -1.95
C LYS A 30 -14.82 -24.76 -0.83
N GLY A 31 -14.96 -23.58 -0.28
CA GLY A 31 -14.14 -23.13 0.84
C GLY A 31 -14.25 -21.63 1.03
N TYR A 32 -13.17 -21.02 1.51
CA TYR A 32 -13.08 -19.58 1.70
C TYR A 32 -11.72 -19.01 1.28
N ILE A 33 -11.71 -17.73 0.97
CA ILE A 33 -10.52 -16.94 0.70
C ILE A 33 -10.50 -15.80 1.71
N ASP A 34 -9.44 -15.76 2.51
CA ASP A 34 -9.12 -14.62 3.36
C ASP A 34 -8.33 -13.60 2.54
N LEU A 35 -8.83 -12.36 2.50
CA LEU A 35 -8.30 -11.23 1.73
C LEU A 35 -7.69 -10.21 2.70
N TYR A 36 -6.42 -9.90 2.53
CA TYR A 36 -5.70 -8.89 3.31
C TYR A 36 -5.66 -7.63 2.48
N ILE A 37 -6.61 -6.74 2.76
CA ILE A 37 -6.78 -5.48 2.02
C ILE A 37 -6.10 -4.38 2.82
N ASP A 38 -5.16 -3.68 2.19
CA ASP A 38 -4.66 -2.43 2.74
C ASP A 38 -5.57 -1.29 2.26
N THR A 39 -6.03 -0.48 3.21
CA THR A 39 -6.85 0.72 2.96
C THR A 39 -6.08 2.01 3.28
N PHE A 40 -4.75 1.99 3.16
CA PHE A 40 -3.88 3.13 3.43
C PHE A 40 -4.14 4.31 2.49
N ASP A 41 -4.26 5.52 3.06
CA ASP A 41 -4.44 6.79 2.36
C ASP A 41 -5.66 6.84 1.40
N GLU A 42 -5.41 7.11 0.12
CA GLU A 42 -6.39 7.26 -0.95
C GLU A 42 -6.51 6.01 -1.83
N ILE A 43 -5.72 4.98 -1.55
CA ILE A 43 -5.69 3.75 -2.34
C ILE A 43 -6.17 2.55 -1.54
N MET A 44 -6.62 1.54 -2.28
CA MET A 44 -6.99 0.25 -1.73
C MET A 44 -6.38 -0.82 -2.61
N TYR A 45 -5.71 -1.80 -2.01
CA TYR A 45 -5.20 -2.94 -2.77
C TYR A 45 -5.24 -4.21 -1.93
N LEU A 46 -5.36 -5.34 -2.63
CA LEU A 46 -5.21 -6.67 -2.07
C LEU A 46 -3.71 -6.95 -1.92
N ALA A 47 -3.23 -6.84 -0.68
CA ALA A 47 -1.82 -7.03 -0.33
C ALA A 47 -1.44 -8.51 -0.32
N TYR A 48 -2.35 -9.37 0.13
CA TYR A 48 -2.19 -10.82 0.16
C TYR A 48 -3.55 -11.50 0.20
N TRP A 49 -3.62 -12.76 -0.21
CA TRP A 49 -4.79 -13.60 -0.04
C TRP A 49 -4.38 -15.01 0.36
N LYS A 50 -5.22 -15.67 1.17
CA LYS A 50 -5.04 -17.05 1.63
C LYS A 50 -6.29 -17.86 1.28
N ILE A 51 -6.13 -18.94 0.53
CA ILE A 51 -7.25 -19.82 0.17
C ILE A 51 -7.27 -21.05 1.07
N ASN A 52 -8.47 -21.46 1.49
CA ASN A 52 -8.70 -22.73 2.16
C ASN A 52 -9.86 -23.44 1.49
N PHE A 53 -9.61 -24.65 1.00
CA PHE A 53 -10.61 -25.59 0.52
C PHE A 53 -11.13 -26.41 1.70
N ASP A 54 -12.45 -26.53 1.79
CA ASP A 54 -13.13 -27.48 2.70
C ASP A 54 -13.49 -28.77 1.97
N TYR A 55 -13.51 -28.73 0.64
CA TYR A 55 -13.86 -29.84 -0.23
C TYR A 55 -13.29 -29.59 -1.62
N LEU A 56 -12.68 -30.62 -2.21
CA LEU A 56 -12.05 -30.52 -3.52
C LEU A 56 -12.12 -31.84 -4.29
N ILE A 57 -12.68 -31.78 -5.49
CA ILE A 57 -12.54 -32.77 -6.56
C ILE A 57 -11.75 -32.10 -7.67
N ILE A 58 -10.58 -32.64 -7.97
CA ILE A 58 -9.74 -32.21 -9.09
C ILE A 58 -10.01 -33.10 -10.31
N ASP A 59 -9.94 -32.52 -11.50
CA ASP A 59 -9.87 -33.30 -12.73
C ASP A 59 -8.40 -33.66 -12.96
N GLN A 60 -8.04 -34.90 -13.23
CA GLN A 60 -6.69 -35.35 -13.58
C GLN A 60 -6.39 -35.13 -15.07
N TYR A 61 -7.42 -34.97 -15.92
CA TYR A 61 -7.23 -34.65 -17.32
C TYR A 61 -6.80 -33.21 -17.55
N THR A 62 -5.76 -33.06 -18.36
CA THR A 62 -5.19 -31.77 -18.73
C THR A 62 -5.26 -31.57 -20.24
N THR A 63 -5.45 -30.33 -20.67
CA THR A 63 -5.49 -29.94 -22.08
C THR A 63 -4.25 -30.44 -22.80
N ARG A 64 -4.41 -31.15 -23.94
CA ARG A 64 -3.28 -31.82 -24.63
C ARG A 64 -2.11 -30.88 -24.96
N SER A 65 -2.40 -29.69 -25.49
CA SER A 65 -1.37 -28.70 -25.83
C SER A 65 -0.52 -28.25 -24.64
N TRP A 66 -0.97 -28.46 -23.39
CA TRP A 66 -0.17 -28.14 -22.22
C TRP A 66 0.96 -29.15 -21.98
N PHE A 67 0.79 -30.41 -22.39
CA PHE A 67 1.87 -31.40 -22.35
C PHE A 67 2.97 -31.06 -23.35
N GLU A 68 2.58 -30.55 -24.52
CA GLU A 68 3.49 -30.14 -25.59
C GLU A 68 4.22 -28.84 -25.23
N CYS A 69 3.49 -27.80 -24.83
CA CYS A 69 4.06 -26.47 -24.60
C CYS A 69 4.61 -26.27 -23.18
N GLN A 70 4.22 -27.10 -22.21
CA GLN A 70 4.60 -26.99 -20.80
C GLN A 70 4.48 -25.57 -20.23
N ASN A 71 3.32 -24.95 -20.43
CA ASN A 71 3.07 -23.59 -19.97
C ASN A 71 3.10 -23.47 -18.42
N SER A 72 3.01 -22.24 -17.91
CA SER A 72 3.07 -21.97 -16.46
C SER A 72 2.02 -22.74 -15.67
N ASN A 73 0.79 -22.83 -16.17
CA ASN A 73 -0.29 -23.58 -15.50
C ASN A 73 -0.01 -25.08 -15.47
N PHE A 74 0.56 -25.65 -16.54
CA PHE A 74 0.98 -27.06 -16.56
C PHE A 74 2.03 -27.35 -15.49
N LYS A 75 3.07 -26.51 -15.40
CA LYS A 75 4.15 -26.67 -14.41
C LYS A 75 3.65 -26.55 -12.97
N LEU A 76 2.82 -25.55 -12.69
CA LEU A 76 2.18 -25.37 -11.39
C LEU A 76 1.33 -26.58 -11.01
N ARG A 77 0.53 -27.06 -11.95
CA ARG A 77 -0.32 -28.23 -11.73
C ARG A 77 0.49 -29.51 -11.54
N SER A 78 1.58 -29.70 -12.29
CA SER A 78 2.52 -30.82 -12.06
C SER A 78 3.12 -30.80 -10.67
N SER A 79 3.49 -29.61 -10.17
CA SER A 79 3.99 -29.46 -8.82
C SER A 79 2.96 -29.90 -7.78
N LEU A 80 1.72 -29.42 -7.86
CA LEU A 80 0.66 -29.86 -6.95
C LEU A 80 0.39 -31.37 -7.05
N PHE A 81 0.33 -31.91 -8.27
CA PHE A 81 0.06 -33.34 -8.50
C PHE A 81 1.15 -34.24 -7.92
N ASN A 82 2.42 -33.79 -7.96
CA ASN A 82 3.52 -34.50 -7.32
C ASN A 82 3.38 -34.52 -5.79
N GLU A 83 3.01 -33.39 -5.17
CA GLU A 83 2.77 -33.34 -3.71
C GLU A 83 1.62 -34.27 -3.27
N LEU A 84 0.62 -34.42 -4.14
CA LEU A 84 -0.55 -35.28 -3.93
C LEU A 84 -0.31 -36.74 -4.35
N ASN A 85 0.85 -37.10 -4.90
CA ASN A 85 1.14 -38.43 -5.45
C ASN A 85 0.10 -38.92 -6.48
N ILE A 86 -0.37 -38.03 -7.35
CA ILE A 86 -1.32 -38.32 -8.43
C ILE A 86 -0.74 -37.92 -9.79
N SER A 87 -1.28 -38.50 -10.88
CA SER A 87 -0.81 -38.25 -12.24
C SER A 87 -1.73 -37.36 -13.05
N GLN A 88 -1.13 -36.50 -13.87
CA GLN A 88 -1.85 -35.77 -14.92
C GLN A 88 -1.91 -36.60 -16.20
N HIS A 89 -3.08 -36.61 -16.85
CA HIS A 89 -3.28 -37.36 -18.10
C HIS A 89 -3.74 -36.45 -19.24
N PRO A 90 -3.37 -36.72 -20.50
CA PRO A 90 -3.89 -35.98 -21.64
C PRO A 90 -5.40 -36.23 -21.78
N ARG A 91 -6.16 -35.15 -21.91
CA ARG A 91 -7.62 -35.24 -22.06
C ARG A 91 -7.98 -35.96 -23.37
N LEU A 92 -8.90 -36.93 -23.29
CA LEU A 92 -9.35 -37.72 -24.45
C LEU A 92 -10.23 -36.90 -25.41
N SER A 93 -11.17 -36.11 -24.86
CA SER A 93 -12.05 -35.21 -25.61
C SER A 93 -12.38 -33.95 -24.80
N ARG A 94 -12.95 -32.91 -25.41
CA ARG A 94 -13.28 -31.65 -24.70
C ARG A 94 -14.23 -31.83 -23.50
N SER A 95 -15.05 -32.89 -23.49
CA SER A 95 -16.02 -33.17 -22.43
C SER A 95 -15.62 -34.31 -21.48
N SER A 96 -14.51 -34.99 -21.75
CA SER A 96 -14.00 -36.07 -20.88
C SER A 96 -13.39 -35.48 -19.62
N ASN A 97 -13.74 -36.01 -18.45
CA ASN A 97 -13.16 -35.63 -17.15
C ASN A 97 -12.72 -36.92 -16.43
N LEU A 98 -11.62 -36.86 -15.68
CA LEU A 98 -11.15 -37.93 -14.81
C LEU A 98 -11.06 -37.37 -13.40
N LEU A 99 -12.16 -37.50 -12.65
CA LEU A 99 -12.32 -36.81 -11.37
C LEU A 99 -11.69 -37.63 -10.24
N TYR A 100 -10.92 -36.94 -9.39
CA TYR A 100 -10.33 -37.49 -8.17
C TYR A 100 -10.74 -36.61 -7.00
N GLU A 101 -11.47 -37.20 -6.04
CA GLU A 101 -11.91 -36.53 -4.82
C GLU A 101 -10.83 -36.62 -3.77
N LEU A 102 -10.39 -35.46 -3.26
CA LEU A 102 -9.34 -35.40 -2.26
C LEU A 102 -9.87 -35.76 -0.87
N ASN A 103 -9.11 -36.57 -0.15
CA ASN A 103 -9.34 -36.83 1.26
C ASN A 103 -8.87 -35.64 2.15
N PRO A 104 -9.17 -35.62 3.46
CA PRO A 104 -8.78 -34.51 4.33
C PRO A 104 -7.28 -34.20 4.34
N GLN A 105 -6.41 -35.21 4.35
CA GLN A 105 -4.95 -35.00 4.33
C GLN A 105 -4.49 -34.38 3.00
N GLU A 106 -5.05 -34.82 1.87
CA GLU A 106 -4.77 -34.26 0.55
C GLU A 106 -5.28 -32.82 0.40
N ILE A 107 -6.39 -32.49 1.05
CA ILE A 107 -6.90 -31.11 1.13
C ILE A 107 -5.92 -30.23 1.93
N GLU A 108 -5.38 -30.70 3.05
CA GLU A 108 -4.37 -29.97 3.83
C GLU A 108 -3.09 -29.71 3.02
N ILE A 109 -2.61 -30.72 2.27
CA ILE A 109 -1.48 -30.57 1.34
C ILE A 109 -1.79 -29.52 0.28
N THR A 110 -2.99 -29.58 -0.31
CA THR A 110 -3.43 -28.63 -1.34
C THR A 110 -3.51 -27.20 -0.81
N ASN A 111 -4.12 -27.00 0.37
CA ASN A 111 -4.20 -25.70 1.04
C ASN A 111 -2.80 -25.14 1.32
N SER A 112 -1.90 -25.98 1.84
CA SER A 112 -0.51 -25.58 2.11
C SER A 112 0.21 -25.17 0.83
N TRP A 113 0.02 -25.93 -0.26
CA TRP A 113 0.65 -25.65 -1.55
C TRP A 113 0.18 -24.34 -2.17
N PHE A 114 -1.14 -24.06 -2.20
CA PHE A 114 -1.68 -22.81 -2.75
C PHE A 114 -1.27 -21.57 -1.98
N ASN A 115 -1.02 -21.69 -0.68
CA ASN A 115 -0.59 -20.58 0.17
C ASN A 115 0.94 -20.47 0.31
N SER A 116 1.69 -21.34 -0.37
CA SER A 116 3.16 -21.35 -0.38
C SER A 116 3.76 -20.41 -1.42
N LYS A 117 5.09 -20.27 -1.38
CA LYS A 117 5.88 -19.57 -2.42
C LYS A 117 5.74 -20.19 -3.81
N THR A 118 5.26 -21.42 -3.93
CA THR A 118 5.16 -22.12 -5.21
C THR A 118 4.04 -21.54 -6.07
N TYR A 119 2.89 -21.21 -5.48
CA TYR A 119 1.76 -20.65 -6.21
C TYR A 119 1.83 -19.13 -6.32
N LYS A 120 2.34 -18.63 -7.44
CA LYS A 120 2.46 -17.18 -7.71
C LYS A 120 1.46 -16.65 -8.73
N SER A 121 0.34 -17.34 -8.95
CA SER A 121 -0.69 -16.94 -9.93
C SER A 121 -1.84 -16.11 -9.32
N THR A 122 -2.87 -15.82 -10.12
CA THR A 122 -4.07 -15.05 -9.71
C THR A 122 -5.15 -15.97 -9.15
N LEU A 123 -6.15 -15.43 -8.43
CA LEU A 123 -7.27 -16.21 -7.89
C LEU A 123 -8.04 -16.93 -9.01
N LYS A 124 -8.23 -16.27 -10.16
CA LYS A 124 -8.88 -16.91 -11.31
C LYS A 124 -8.14 -18.17 -11.79
N ASN A 125 -6.81 -18.19 -11.71
CA ASN A 125 -6.00 -19.31 -12.19
C ASN A 125 -6.07 -20.55 -11.29
N ILE A 126 -6.67 -20.47 -10.11
CA ILE A 126 -6.95 -21.63 -9.25
C ILE A 126 -7.76 -22.68 -10.01
N ILE A 127 -8.75 -22.25 -10.79
CA ILE A 127 -9.57 -23.13 -11.64
C ILE A 127 -8.71 -23.84 -12.69
N SER A 128 -7.73 -23.13 -13.26
CA SER A 128 -6.83 -23.72 -14.25
C SER A 128 -6.04 -24.89 -13.66
N ILE A 129 -5.64 -24.78 -12.39
CA ILE A 129 -4.95 -25.83 -11.65
C ILE A 129 -5.88 -26.98 -11.29
N ILE A 130 -7.12 -26.72 -10.88
CA ILE A 130 -8.08 -27.76 -10.46
C ILE A 130 -8.68 -28.52 -11.65
N LYS A 131 -8.93 -27.85 -12.78
CA LYS A 131 -9.61 -28.41 -13.96
C LYS A 131 -8.70 -28.85 -15.09
N GLY A 132 -7.45 -28.38 -15.15
CA GLY A 132 -6.54 -28.71 -16.26
C GLY A 132 -6.91 -28.06 -17.60
N ASN A 133 -7.69 -26.98 -17.58
CA ASN A 133 -8.00 -26.14 -18.74
C ASN A 133 -7.94 -24.66 -18.35
N ASN A 134 -7.81 -23.75 -19.32
CA ASN A 134 -7.81 -22.32 -19.00
C ASN A 134 -9.19 -21.91 -18.43
N ALA A 135 -9.19 -21.17 -17.33
CA ALA A 135 -10.40 -20.53 -16.82
C ALA A 135 -11.08 -19.69 -17.91
N GLY A 136 -12.38 -19.90 -18.13
CA GLY A 136 -13.14 -19.27 -19.22
C GLY A 136 -13.23 -17.74 -19.14
N GLY A 137 -13.75 -17.13 -20.21
CA GLY A 137 -13.99 -15.69 -20.30
C GLY A 137 -15.26 -15.28 -19.56
N SER A 138 -15.16 -14.97 -18.26
CA SER A 138 -16.29 -14.49 -17.46
C SER A 138 -16.70 -13.04 -17.75
N PHE A 139 -15.90 -12.33 -18.55
CA PHE A 139 -16.16 -10.94 -18.93
C PHE A 139 -17.32 -10.82 -19.93
N SER A 140 -17.28 -11.58 -21.02
CA SER A 140 -18.33 -11.59 -22.05
C SER A 140 -19.55 -12.41 -21.63
N SER A 141 -19.38 -13.34 -20.70
CA SER A 141 -20.47 -14.13 -20.12
C SER A 141 -20.22 -14.34 -18.62
N PRO A 142 -20.76 -13.49 -17.73
CA PRO A 142 -20.62 -13.63 -16.28
C PRO A 142 -21.00 -15.02 -15.78
N LYS A 143 -22.07 -15.60 -16.33
CA LYS A 143 -22.51 -16.96 -16.01
C LYS A 143 -21.50 -18.06 -16.38
N ALA A 144 -20.46 -17.77 -17.16
CA ALA A 144 -19.37 -18.70 -17.46
C ALA A 144 -18.26 -18.69 -16.40
N ALA A 145 -18.35 -17.84 -15.37
CA ALA A 145 -17.43 -17.89 -14.24
C ALA A 145 -17.48 -19.24 -13.52
N GLU A 146 -16.31 -19.70 -13.11
CA GLU A 146 -16.13 -21.02 -12.53
C GLU A 146 -16.08 -21.00 -11.01
N ILE A 147 -15.55 -19.92 -10.41
CA ILE A 147 -15.64 -19.63 -8.98
C ILE A 147 -16.79 -18.64 -8.78
N ILE A 148 -17.70 -18.95 -7.85
CA ILE A 148 -18.80 -18.07 -7.45
C ILE A 148 -18.69 -17.75 -5.96
N CYS A 149 -19.00 -16.52 -5.58
CA CYS A 149 -19.11 -16.11 -4.18
C CYS A 149 -20.41 -16.66 -3.57
N THR A 150 -20.38 -17.15 -2.33
CA THR A 150 -21.53 -17.81 -1.70
C THR A 150 -22.03 -17.13 -0.44
N ASN A 151 -21.35 -16.09 0.05
CA ASN A 151 -21.72 -15.35 1.26
C ASN A 151 -22.07 -13.88 0.98
N LEU A 152 -22.59 -13.55 -0.21
CA LEU A 152 -23.11 -12.21 -0.51
C LEU A 152 -24.53 -12.04 0.03
N ASN A 153 -24.85 -10.82 0.45
CA ASN A 153 -26.23 -10.43 0.76
C ASN A 153 -27.00 -10.11 -0.54
N ASN A 154 -28.32 -9.93 -0.43
CA ASN A 154 -29.18 -9.68 -1.59
C ASN A 154 -28.73 -8.46 -2.42
N ASP A 155 -28.28 -7.40 -1.77
CA ASP A 155 -27.85 -6.16 -2.44
C ASP A 155 -26.56 -6.32 -3.25
N ASN A 156 -25.74 -7.32 -2.92
CA ASN A 156 -24.45 -7.57 -3.54
C ASN A 156 -24.42 -8.83 -4.42
N GLU A 157 -25.50 -9.63 -4.48
CA GLU A 157 -25.57 -10.85 -5.31
C GLU A 157 -25.24 -10.58 -6.79
N VAL A 158 -25.41 -9.35 -7.27
CA VAL A 158 -25.02 -8.95 -8.64
C VAL A 158 -23.53 -9.16 -8.94
N TYR A 159 -22.65 -9.25 -7.94
CA TYR A 159 -21.20 -9.46 -8.14
C TYR A 159 -20.76 -10.92 -8.02
N LYS A 160 -21.69 -11.82 -7.69
CA LYS A 160 -21.42 -13.22 -7.33
C LYS A 160 -20.50 -13.98 -8.27
N GLU A 161 -20.70 -13.83 -9.57
CA GLU A 161 -19.92 -14.56 -10.57
C GLU A 161 -18.55 -13.95 -10.86
N ASN A 162 -18.38 -12.64 -10.65
CA ASN A 162 -17.25 -11.90 -11.21
C ASN A 162 -16.46 -11.08 -10.18
N LEU A 163 -16.77 -11.18 -8.88
CA LEU A 163 -16.01 -10.51 -7.83
C LEU A 163 -14.52 -10.91 -7.83
N ILE A 164 -14.21 -12.18 -8.13
CA ILE A 164 -12.82 -12.64 -8.28
C ILE A 164 -12.06 -11.85 -9.34
N MET A 165 -12.75 -11.43 -10.41
CA MET A 165 -12.14 -10.60 -11.45
C MET A 165 -11.79 -9.22 -10.91
N PHE A 166 -12.64 -8.59 -10.10
CA PHE A 166 -12.30 -7.34 -9.43
C PHE A 166 -11.07 -7.51 -8.53
N LEU A 167 -11.08 -8.54 -7.68
CA LEU A 167 -9.99 -8.83 -6.73
C LEU A 167 -8.65 -9.05 -7.43
N ASP A 168 -8.62 -9.83 -8.53
CA ASP A 168 -7.41 -10.04 -9.35
C ASP A 168 -6.85 -8.74 -9.96
N ASN A 169 -7.66 -7.68 -10.10
CA ASN A 169 -7.21 -6.39 -10.64
C ASN A 169 -6.78 -5.40 -9.56
N ILE A 170 -7.10 -5.68 -8.30
CA ILE A 170 -6.57 -4.94 -7.16
C ILE A 170 -5.50 -5.74 -6.39
N ASP A 171 -5.13 -6.94 -6.86
CA ASP A 171 -3.99 -7.73 -6.36
C ASP A 171 -2.68 -7.12 -6.87
N PHE A 172 -1.86 -6.62 -5.94
CA PHE A 172 -0.55 -6.07 -6.27
C PHE A 172 0.53 -6.84 -5.54
N LYS A 173 1.16 -7.78 -6.25
CA LYS A 173 2.39 -8.47 -5.83
C LYS A 173 3.63 -7.58 -5.98
N ASN A 174 3.51 -6.29 -5.70
CA ASN A 174 4.65 -5.39 -5.72
C ASN A 174 5.33 -5.45 -4.34
N SER A 175 6.52 -6.05 -4.31
CA SER A 175 7.36 -6.26 -3.11
C SER A 175 7.68 -4.98 -2.33
N PHE A 176 7.40 -3.79 -2.87
CA PHE A 176 7.64 -2.51 -2.22
C PHE A 176 6.46 -1.97 -1.40
N ILE A 177 5.25 -2.51 -1.57
CA ILE A 177 4.02 -2.08 -0.87
C ILE A 177 3.48 -3.18 0.05
N THR A 178 3.74 -4.45 -0.28
CA THR A 178 3.20 -5.60 0.45
C THR A 178 4.02 -5.89 1.70
N ASP A 179 3.64 -5.30 2.83
CA ASP A 179 4.14 -5.70 4.14
C ASP A 179 3.69 -7.10 4.56
N VAL A 180 2.67 -7.66 3.89
CA VAL A 180 2.11 -9.00 4.14
C VAL A 180 2.55 -9.97 3.04
N ASN A 181 3.05 -11.12 3.43
CA ASN A 181 3.41 -12.22 2.53
C ASN A 181 3.39 -13.56 3.29
N GLU A 182 3.65 -14.66 2.59
CA GLU A 182 3.65 -16.01 3.15
C GLU A 182 4.63 -16.21 4.32
N SER A 183 5.68 -15.40 4.45
CA SER A 183 6.66 -15.52 5.54
C SER A 183 6.25 -14.80 6.83
N ASN A 184 5.25 -13.93 6.79
CA ASN A 184 4.81 -13.17 7.96
C ASN A 184 3.29 -13.11 8.14
N ILE A 185 2.53 -13.82 7.30
CA ILE A 185 1.07 -13.86 7.36
C ILE A 185 0.53 -14.31 8.71
N GLU A 186 1.21 -15.26 9.36
CA GLU A 186 0.84 -15.76 10.69
C GLU A 186 0.90 -14.67 11.77
N ASN A 187 1.83 -13.72 11.62
CA ASN A 187 1.93 -12.57 12.52
C ASN A 187 0.74 -11.63 12.32
N TYR A 188 0.28 -11.44 11.08
CA TYR A 188 -0.93 -10.67 10.78
C TYR A 188 -2.19 -11.38 11.27
N ASP A 189 -2.31 -12.70 11.07
CA ASP A 189 -3.39 -13.52 11.62
C ASP A 189 -3.48 -13.37 13.14
N SER A 190 -2.34 -13.41 13.83
CA SER A 190 -2.26 -13.24 15.29
C SER A 190 -2.58 -11.81 15.75
N ALA A 191 -2.08 -10.80 15.03
CA ALA A 191 -2.26 -9.40 15.40
C ALA A 191 -3.67 -8.87 15.11
N LEU A 192 -4.33 -9.41 14.08
CA LEU A 192 -5.68 -8.98 13.68
C LEU A 192 -6.77 -9.56 14.57
N ALA A 193 -6.49 -10.58 15.39
CA ALA A 193 -7.21 -11.12 16.58
C ALA A 193 -8.75 -11.13 16.59
N HIS A 194 -9.41 -10.84 15.48
CA HIS A 194 -10.83 -10.68 15.30
C HIS A 194 -11.26 -11.63 14.19
N GLU A 195 -12.50 -12.09 14.25
CA GLU A 195 -13.07 -12.85 13.15
C GLU A 195 -12.94 -12.06 11.84
N PRO A 196 -12.64 -12.73 10.71
CA PRO A 196 -12.55 -12.07 9.43
C PRO A 196 -13.84 -11.31 9.11
N ILE A 197 -13.69 -10.08 8.62
CA ILE A 197 -14.80 -9.22 8.25
C ILE A 197 -15.52 -9.83 7.05
N ASN A 198 -16.85 -9.71 6.96
CA ASN A 198 -17.59 -10.26 5.83
C ASN A 198 -17.25 -9.51 4.53
N ILE A 199 -17.17 -10.22 3.40
CA ILE A 199 -16.91 -9.62 2.09
C ILE A 199 -17.91 -8.51 1.70
N ASN A 200 -19.16 -8.56 2.20
CA ASN A 200 -20.14 -7.51 1.97
C ASN A 200 -19.70 -6.16 2.57
N ASP A 201 -18.96 -6.16 3.67
CA ASP A 201 -18.46 -4.93 4.29
C ASP A 201 -17.37 -4.27 3.44
N LEU A 202 -16.56 -5.07 2.73
CA LEU A 202 -15.61 -4.55 1.73
C LEU A 202 -16.35 -3.87 0.59
N ILE A 203 -17.40 -4.51 0.06
CA ILE A 203 -18.23 -3.92 -1.00
C ILE A 203 -18.92 -2.64 -0.51
N GLY A 204 -19.43 -2.66 0.73
CA GLY A 204 -20.01 -1.49 1.38
C GLY A 204 -19.01 -0.35 1.47
N LEU A 205 -17.80 -0.60 2.00
CA LEU A 205 -16.72 0.38 2.08
C LEU A 205 -16.40 1.02 0.73
N ILE A 206 -16.31 0.22 -0.33
CA ILE A 206 -16.04 0.70 -1.69
C ILE A 206 -17.16 1.64 -2.17
N LYS A 207 -18.42 1.27 -1.95
CA LYS A 207 -19.60 2.01 -2.42
C LYS A 207 -19.87 3.29 -1.62
N THR A 208 -19.60 3.28 -0.32
CA THR A 208 -19.98 4.40 0.56
C THR A 208 -18.87 5.42 0.76
N ASN A 209 -17.62 5.05 0.49
CA ASN A 209 -16.48 5.95 0.69
C ASN A 209 -16.13 6.69 -0.61
N PRO A 210 -16.29 8.03 -0.67
CA PRO A 210 -15.98 8.80 -1.88
C PRO A 210 -14.55 8.63 -2.40
N LYS A 211 -13.59 8.31 -1.51
CA LYS A 211 -12.20 8.03 -1.88
C LYS A 211 -12.06 6.83 -2.81
N TYR A 212 -12.99 5.88 -2.73
CA TYR A 212 -12.94 4.64 -3.50
C TYR A 212 -13.83 4.66 -4.74
N LYS A 213 -14.27 5.85 -5.19
CA LYS A 213 -15.09 5.98 -6.39
C LYS A 213 -14.52 5.27 -7.64
N PRO A 214 -13.21 5.33 -7.93
CA PRO A 214 -12.65 4.57 -9.06
C PRO A 214 -12.80 3.06 -8.90
N TYR A 215 -12.67 2.54 -7.68
CA TYR A 215 -12.83 1.12 -7.36
C TYR A 215 -14.29 0.69 -7.44
N GLU A 216 -15.22 1.54 -7.02
CA GLU A 216 -16.66 1.34 -7.19
C GLU A 216 -17.01 1.20 -8.68
N MET A 217 -16.50 2.09 -9.53
CA MET A 217 -16.71 2.00 -10.98
C MET A 217 -16.17 0.69 -11.56
N LEU A 218 -14.97 0.27 -11.15
CA LEU A 218 -14.41 -1.01 -11.58
C LEU A 218 -15.23 -2.21 -11.08
N LEU A 219 -15.68 -2.17 -9.82
CA LEU A 219 -16.52 -3.21 -9.21
C LEU A 219 -17.86 -3.32 -9.93
N ASP A 220 -18.51 -2.21 -10.27
CA ASP A 220 -19.78 -2.17 -11.00
C ASP A 220 -19.68 -2.70 -12.42
N LEU A 221 -18.49 -2.63 -13.02
CA LEU A 221 -18.18 -3.28 -14.29
C LEU A 221 -17.96 -4.79 -14.14
N THR A 222 -17.95 -5.33 -12.92
CA THR A 222 -17.97 -6.78 -12.67
C THR A 222 -19.37 -7.33 -12.40
N SER A 223 -20.37 -6.47 -12.18
CA SER A 223 -21.76 -6.91 -11.97
C SER A 223 -22.32 -7.77 -13.11
N ASN A 224 -23.26 -8.65 -12.81
CA ASN A 224 -23.96 -9.51 -13.77
C ASN A 224 -25.18 -8.84 -14.43
N LEU A 225 -25.36 -7.53 -14.21
CA LEU A 225 -26.38 -6.72 -14.86
C LEU A 225 -26.12 -6.66 -16.38
N GLU A 226 -27.20 -6.67 -17.16
CA GLU A 226 -27.13 -6.60 -18.63
C GLU A 226 -26.49 -5.27 -19.05
N LYS A 227 -25.26 -5.36 -19.57
CA LYS A 227 -24.51 -4.27 -20.19
C LYS A 227 -23.96 -4.79 -21.51
N GLU A 228 -23.88 -3.91 -22.51
CA GLU A 228 -23.23 -4.25 -23.77
C GLU A 228 -21.77 -4.66 -23.53
N ALA A 229 -21.41 -5.88 -23.94
CA ALA A 229 -20.13 -6.50 -23.54
C ALA A 229 -18.89 -5.76 -24.09
N SER A 230 -19.02 -5.12 -25.26
CA SER A 230 -17.99 -4.32 -25.92
C SER A 230 -17.64 -3.08 -25.09
N ILE A 231 -18.64 -2.25 -24.78
CA ILE A 231 -18.52 -1.00 -24.00
C ILE A 231 -17.97 -1.32 -22.60
N ARG A 232 -18.57 -2.30 -21.93
CA ARG A 232 -18.16 -2.76 -20.61
C ARG A 232 -16.67 -3.13 -20.57
N LYS A 233 -16.15 -3.76 -21.62
CA LYS A 233 -14.75 -4.21 -21.71
C LYS A 233 -13.78 -3.05 -21.82
N GLU A 234 -14.11 -2.06 -22.63
CA GLU A 234 -13.28 -0.87 -22.79
C GLU A 234 -13.26 -0.07 -21.48
N ASP A 235 -14.43 0.19 -20.90
CA ASP A 235 -14.53 0.89 -19.61
C ASP A 235 -13.74 0.17 -18.51
N PHE A 236 -13.82 -1.16 -18.47
CA PHE A 236 -13.08 -1.96 -17.48
C PHE A 236 -11.58 -1.82 -17.66
N LYS A 237 -11.10 -1.83 -18.91
CA LYS A 237 -9.68 -1.63 -19.21
C LYS A 237 -9.23 -0.24 -18.78
N THR A 238 -10.00 0.81 -19.11
CA THR A 238 -9.70 2.18 -18.71
C THR A 238 -9.65 2.35 -17.19
N GLN A 239 -10.65 1.85 -16.47
CA GLN A 239 -10.70 1.96 -15.00
C GLN A 239 -9.58 1.16 -14.32
N LYS A 240 -9.28 -0.04 -14.83
CA LYS A 240 -8.14 -0.84 -14.39
C LYS A 240 -6.82 -0.08 -14.57
N GLU A 241 -6.59 0.50 -15.75
CA GLU A 241 -5.36 1.25 -16.05
C GLU A 241 -5.22 2.46 -15.11
N PHE A 242 -6.33 3.15 -14.83
CA PHE A 242 -6.36 4.26 -13.88
C PHE A 242 -6.00 3.81 -12.45
N ILE A 243 -6.63 2.74 -11.93
CA ILE A 243 -6.32 2.22 -10.59
C ILE A 243 -4.87 1.75 -10.49
N ASN A 244 -4.37 1.02 -11.49
CA ASN A 244 -2.97 0.58 -11.55
C ASN A 244 -1.99 1.76 -11.50
N GLN A 245 -2.34 2.86 -12.18
CA GLN A 245 -1.55 4.08 -12.17
C GLN A 245 -1.57 4.76 -10.81
N LEU A 246 -2.75 4.90 -10.19
CA LEU A 246 -2.91 5.49 -8.86
C LEU A 246 -2.06 4.73 -7.83
N ILE A 247 -2.13 3.40 -7.82
CA ILE A 247 -1.37 2.56 -6.89
C ILE A 247 0.14 2.67 -7.14
N LYS A 248 0.57 2.71 -8.41
CA LYS A 248 1.97 2.92 -8.76
C LYS A 248 2.48 4.30 -8.33
N GLU A 249 1.64 5.33 -8.42
CA GLU A 249 1.94 6.68 -7.98
C GLU A 249 2.15 6.72 -6.48
N THR A 250 1.14 6.34 -5.70
CA THR A 250 1.18 6.35 -4.23
C THR A 250 2.34 5.52 -3.69
N SER A 251 2.62 4.35 -4.27
CA SER A 251 3.76 3.54 -3.85
C SER A 251 5.12 4.18 -4.15
N THR A 252 5.24 4.84 -5.30
CA THR A 252 6.49 5.51 -5.68
C THR A 252 6.73 6.74 -4.82
N THR A 253 5.70 7.58 -4.61
CA THR A 253 5.80 8.80 -3.81
C THR A 253 5.97 8.48 -2.32
N GLY A 254 5.23 7.49 -1.80
CA GLY A 254 5.41 6.99 -0.44
C GLY A 254 6.82 6.45 -0.19
N ARG A 255 7.39 5.68 -1.14
CA ARG A 255 8.78 5.20 -1.04
C ARG A 255 9.78 6.34 -1.10
N ALA A 256 9.57 7.33 -1.96
CA ALA A 256 10.42 8.52 -2.02
C ALA A 256 10.40 9.25 -0.67
N MET A 257 9.23 9.43 -0.07
CA MET A 257 9.11 10.11 1.22
C MET A 257 9.76 9.31 2.38
N LEU A 258 9.68 7.98 2.34
CA LEU A 258 10.40 7.12 3.29
C LEU A 258 11.93 7.33 3.18
N LEU A 259 12.47 7.35 1.96
CA LEU A 259 13.90 7.63 1.72
C LEU A 259 14.27 9.04 2.18
N ALA A 260 13.44 10.05 1.86
CA ALA A 260 13.63 11.42 2.32
C ALA A 260 13.68 11.50 3.86
N ASN A 261 12.80 10.82 4.56
CA ASN A 261 12.78 10.81 6.03
C ASN A 261 14.04 10.14 6.63
N GLN A 262 14.58 9.10 5.98
CA GLN A 262 15.86 8.51 6.36
C GLN A 262 17.00 9.53 6.21
N ASP A 263 17.02 10.27 5.10
CA ASP A 263 18.01 11.32 4.84
C ASP A 263 17.89 12.49 5.82
N ILE A 264 16.67 12.96 6.09
CA ILE A 264 16.40 13.98 7.12
C ILE A 264 16.94 13.51 8.47
N THR A 265 16.69 12.25 8.85
CA THR A 265 17.18 11.72 10.14
C THR A 265 18.71 11.75 10.22
N ARG A 266 19.40 11.33 9.14
CA ARG A 266 20.87 11.41 9.06
C ARG A 266 21.37 12.85 9.13
N LYS A 267 20.72 13.76 8.39
CA LYS A 267 21.09 15.19 8.36
C LYS A 267 20.81 15.89 9.69
N ARG A 268 19.74 15.55 10.41
CA ARG A 268 19.47 16.08 11.76
C ARG A 268 20.53 15.63 12.76
N ALA A 269 20.93 14.36 12.71
CA ALA A 269 22.01 13.86 13.56
C ALA A 269 23.36 14.53 13.25
N SER A 270 23.58 14.95 12.01
CA SER A 270 24.73 15.79 11.64
C SER A 270 24.56 17.20 12.18
N ALA A 271 23.40 17.83 11.97
CA ALA A 271 23.10 19.20 12.41
C ALA A 271 23.24 19.37 13.93
N SER A 272 22.83 18.37 14.72
CA SER A 272 22.97 18.38 16.18
C SER A 272 24.42 18.29 16.67
N ARG A 273 25.37 17.98 15.80
CA ARG A 273 26.81 17.90 16.10
C ARG A 273 27.62 19.01 15.45
N MET A 274 26.97 19.92 14.73
CA MET A 274 27.63 21.08 14.14
C MET A 274 27.99 22.06 15.25
N ASP A 275 29.18 22.65 15.13
CA ASP A 275 29.64 23.71 16.02
C ASP A 275 28.96 25.03 15.62
N ILE A 276 27.83 25.35 16.27
CA ILE A 276 27.03 26.54 15.99
C ILE A 276 27.17 27.50 17.17
N ASN A 277 27.86 28.61 16.98
CA ASN A 277 28.12 29.60 18.04
C ASN A 277 27.56 30.97 17.65
N VAL A 278 26.25 31.04 17.40
CA VAL A 278 25.55 32.30 17.07
C VAL A 278 25.40 33.16 18.31
N PHE A 279 25.08 32.53 19.44
CA PHE A 279 25.02 33.16 20.76
C PHE A 279 26.17 32.64 21.60
N GLU A 280 26.82 33.53 22.36
CA GLU A 280 27.92 33.15 23.24
C GLU A 280 27.39 32.24 24.35
N GLU A 281 27.92 31.02 24.46
CA GLU A 281 27.51 30.08 25.50
C GLU A 281 27.91 30.56 26.91
N ASP A 282 27.24 30.04 27.93
CA ASP A 282 27.54 30.31 29.33
C ASP A 282 27.34 29.04 30.18
N TYR A 283 26.82 29.15 31.41
CA TYR A 283 26.59 28.01 32.29
C TYR A 283 25.34 27.19 31.91
N TYR A 284 24.54 27.63 30.94
CA TYR A 284 23.40 26.84 30.43
C TYR A 284 23.85 25.73 29.46
N THR A 285 23.00 24.72 29.31
CA THR A 285 23.16 23.71 28.25
C THR A 285 22.53 24.23 26.97
N TYR A 286 23.33 24.32 25.91
CA TYR A 286 22.91 24.77 24.58
C TYR A 286 22.62 23.60 23.65
N GLU A 287 21.65 23.82 22.77
CA GLU A 287 21.28 22.87 21.72
C GLU A 287 21.10 23.62 20.39
N ASN A 288 21.39 22.95 19.28
CA ASN A 288 21.17 23.50 17.95
C ASN A 288 19.68 23.44 17.60
N ALA A 289 19.06 24.62 17.50
CA ALA A 289 17.69 24.81 17.08
C ALA A 289 17.60 25.13 15.59
N HIS A 290 16.63 24.54 14.89
CA HIS A 290 16.31 24.87 13.50
C HIS A 290 15.44 26.12 13.43
N ILE A 291 15.90 27.17 12.76
CA ILE A 291 15.10 28.38 12.48
C ILE A 291 13.89 28.00 11.63
N TYR A 292 14.12 27.46 10.43
CA TYR A 292 13.09 26.92 9.57
C TYR A 292 12.86 25.44 9.89
N ASP A 293 11.63 25.16 10.33
CA ASP A 293 11.21 23.88 10.86
C ASP A 293 11.50 22.70 9.92
N VAL A 294 12.02 21.61 10.49
CA VAL A 294 12.09 20.32 9.80
C VAL A 294 10.71 19.86 9.32
N LYS A 295 9.64 20.19 10.05
CA LYS A 295 8.26 19.91 9.63
C LYS A 295 7.91 20.62 8.31
N ALA A 296 8.31 21.88 8.16
CA ALA A 296 8.07 22.63 6.93
C ALA A 296 8.89 22.08 5.76
N ILE A 297 10.16 21.70 6.01
CA ILE A 297 11.02 21.03 5.03
C ILE A 297 10.37 19.72 4.54
N LYS A 298 9.81 18.90 5.45
CA LYS A 298 9.08 17.67 5.09
C LYS A 298 7.88 17.94 4.19
N ASN A 299 7.09 18.97 4.49
CA ASN A 299 5.93 19.33 3.67
C ASN A 299 6.35 19.72 2.25
N ARG A 300 7.38 20.58 2.13
CA ARG A 300 7.92 21.00 0.83
C ARG A 300 8.47 19.82 0.02
N LEU A 301 9.13 18.86 0.67
CA LEU A 301 9.59 17.63 0.02
C LEU A 301 8.42 16.79 -0.50
N SER A 302 7.35 16.64 0.28
CA SER A 302 6.15 15.90 -0.14
C SER A 302 5.53 16.49 -1.41
N GLU A 303 5.45 17.83 -1.49
CA GLU A 303 4.96 18.54 -2.67
C GLU A 303 5.86 18.31 -3.90
N LEU A 304 7.17 18.44 -3.74
CA LEU A 304 8.14 18.21 -4.81
C LEU A 304 8.16 16.75 -5.29
N ILE A 305 8.04 15.79 -4.37
CA ILE A 305 7.96 14.36 -4.71
C ILE A 305 6.74 14.08 -5.56
N SER A 306 5.59 14.64 -5.17
CA SER A 306 4.33 14.48 -5.90
C SER A 306 4.42 15.12 -7.29
N LYS A 307 4.98 16.33 -7.39
CA LYS A 307 5.17 17.05 -8.66
C LYS A 307 6.15 16.35 -9.61
N ASN A 308 7.22 15.75 -9.08
CA ASN A 308 8.24 15.06 -9.88
C ASN A 308 7.83 13.63 -10.30
N TYR A 309 6.72 13.10 -9.77
CA TYR A 309 6.20 11.83 -10.23
C TYR A 309 5.64 11.98 -11.65
N GLN A 310 6.27 11.28 -12.61
CA GLN A 310 5.74 11.11 -13.95
C GLN A 310 5.27 9.67 -14.12
N LYS A 311 4.02 9.52 -14.57
CA LYS A 311 3.20 8.31 -14.66
C LYS A 311 3.88 7.01 -15.14
N HIS A 312 5.06 7.05 -15.79
CA HIS A 312 5.67 5.86 -16.39
C HIS A 312 7.18 5.64 -16.25
N LYS A 313 8.01 6.56 -15.72
CA LYS A 313 9.49 6.40 -15.85
C LYS A 313 10.37 6.75 -14.65
N THR A 314 9.84 7.40 -13.62
CA THR A 314 10.70 7.88 -12.51
C THR A 314 10.60 6.96 -11.30
N SER A 315 11.72 6.38 -10.88
CA SER A 315 11.82 5.63 -9.62
C SER A 315 11.88 6.58 -8.42
N ALA A 316 11.48 6.10 -7.23
CA ALA A 316 11.57 6.85 -5.98
C ALA A 316 12.98 7.43 -5.72
N ARG A 317 14.04 6.67 -6.04
CA ARG A 317 15.42 7.15 -5.92
C ARG A 317 15.74 8.29 -6.88
N GLN A 318 15.27 8.20 -8.13
CA GLN A 318 15.45 9.28 -9.10
C GLN A 318 14.72 10.56 -8.66
N ILE A 319 13.51 10.43 -8.07
CA ILE A 319 12.77 11.57 -7.53
C ILE A 319 13.57 12.23 -6.40
N ILE A 320 14.06 11.47 -5.42
CA ILE A 320 14.81 12.02 -4.29
C ILE A 320 16.17 12.59 -4.71
N ASN A 321 16.82 12.01 -5.71
CA ASN A 321 18.09 12.50 -6.25
C ASN A 321 17.91 13.69 -7.21
N SER A 322 16.70 14.19 -7.44
CA SER A 322 16.49 15.40 -8.23
C SER A 322 17.14 16.61 -7.54
N ASN A 323 17.63 17.56 -8.33
CA ASN A 323 18.26 18.78 -7.80
C ASN A 323 17.32 19.54 -6.87
N GLU A 324 16.02 19.60 -7.19
CA GLU A 324 15.00 20.23 -6.37
C GLU A 324 14.91 19.56 -4.99
N CYS A 325 14.74 18.24 -4.93
CA CYS A 325 14.65 17.50 -3.67
C CYS A 325 15.94 17.60 -2.85
N GLN A 326 17.10 17.46 -3.48
CA GLN A 326 18.39 17.58 -2.80
C GLN A 326 18.62 18.99 -2.23
N SER A 327 18.20 20.03 -2.95
CA SER A 327 18.29 21.41 -2.45
C SER A 327 17.40 21.68 -1.24
N VAL A 328 16.25 21.01 -1.12
CA VAL A 328 15.39 21.13 0.05
C VAL A 328 15.91 20.26 1.20
N LEU A 329 16.44 19.08 0.92
CA LEU A 329 17.07 18.21 1.92
C LEU A 329 18.29 18.88 2.56
N SER A 330 19.09 19.65 1.81
CA SER A 330 20.26 20.34 2.36
C SER A 330 19.91 21.40 3.41
N LEU A 331 18.69 21.94 3.41
CA LEU A 331 18.23 22.92 4.41
C LEU A 331 18.24 22.36 5.84
N VAL A 332 18.15 21.03 6.01
CA VAL A 332 18.14 20.38 7.33
C VAL A 332 19.47 20.53 8.06
N ASN A 333 20.57 20.60 7.32
CA ASN A 333 21.92 20.71 7.88
C ASN A 333 22.67 21.93 7.34
N ASP A 334 21.93 22.95 6.89
CA ASP A 334 22.48 24.26 6.55
C ASP A 334 22.80 25.00 7.86
N GLU A 335 24.05 25.38 8.05
CA GLU A 335 24.54 26.10 9.23
C GLU A 335 23.72 27.38 9.50
N ASN A 336 23.27 28.04 8.44
CA ASN A 336 22.49 29.28 8.55
C ASN A 336 21.06 29.04 8.99
N ASN A 337 20.57 27.80 8.88
CA ASN A 337 19.29 27.38 9.43
C ASN A 337 19.37 27.01 10.91
N LEU A 338 20.58 27.05 11.51
CA LEU A 338 20.80 26.70 12.90
C LEU A 338 21.17 27.92 13.73
N ILE A 339 20.70 27.92 14.97
CA ILE A 339 21.12 28.80 16.07
C ILE A 339 21.29 27.94 17.33
N ASN A 340 22.25 28.25 18.18
CA ASN A 340 22.42 27.56 19.45
C ASN A 340 21.60 28.27 20.53
N LEU A 341 20.63 27.59 21.12
CA LEU A 341 19.78 28.15 22.18
C LEU A 341 19.96 27.37 23.48
N PRO A 342 19.88 28.03 24.66
CA PRO A 342 19.69 27.32 25.92
C PRO A 342 18.49 26.38 25.81
N LYS A 343 18.57 25.18 26.36
CA LYS A 343 17.55 24.14 26.20
C LYS A 343 16.11 24.63 26.45
N GLN A 344 15.88 25.39 27.51
CA GLN A 344 14.54 25.92 27.81
C GLN A 344 14.06 26.96 26.77
N VAL A 345 14.97 27.78 26.26
CA VAL A 345 14.69 28.76 25.19
C VAL A 345 14.45 28.05 23.86
N HIS A 346 15.16 26.96 23.59
CA HIS A 346 14.92 26.09 22.45
C HIS A 346 13.50 25.53 22.48
N ASP A 347 13.05 24.98 23.62
CA ASP A 347 11.70 24.46 23.77
C ASP A 347 10.63 25.54 23.50
N TRP A 348 10.81 26.75 24.04
CA TRP A 348 9.92 27.88 23.77
C TRP A 348 9.94 28.35 22.31
N PHE A 349 11.09 28.25 21.66
CA PHE A 349 11.22 28.56 20.24
C PHE A 349 10.46 27.53 19.40
N ASP A 350 10.63 26.23 19.66
CA ASP A 350 9.96 25.15 18.93
C ASP A 350 8.42 25.18 19.12
N ASP A 351 7.97 25.55 20.32
CA ASP A 351 6.57 25.84 20.67
C ASP A 351 6.00 27.07 19.95
N ASN A 352 6.82 27.84 19.24
CA ASN A 352 6.45 29.09 18.57
C ASN A 352 5.92 30.16 19.54
N ARG A 353 6.47 30.23 20.76
CA ARG A 353 6.15 31.30 21.73
C ARG A 353 6.84 32.62 21.41
N PHE A 354 7.96 32.54 20.68
CA PHE A 354 8.65 33.68 20.11
C PHE A 354 9.27 33.30 18.76
N THR A 355 9.65 34.31 18.00
CA THR A 355 10.42 34.19 16.75
C THR A 355 11.43 35.32 16.65
N TYR A 356 12.09 35.44 15.50
CA TYR A 356 12.92 36.59 15.15
C TYR A 356 12.33 37.34 13.95
N ASP A 357 12.59 38.65 13.87
CA ASP A 357 12.36 39.43 12.66
C ASP A 357 13.57 39.34 11.69
N GLN A 358 13.48 39.98 10.52
CA GLN A 358 14.60 39.99 9.55
C GLN A 358 15.84 40.80 10.02
N ASN A 359 15.73 41.55 11.12
CA ASN A 359 16.84 42.23 11.79
C ASN A 359 17.42 41.37 12.93
N GLY A 360 16.92 40.14 13.11
CA GLY A 360 17.36 39.21 14.13
C GLY A 360 16.89 39.58 15.53
N ILE A 361 15.93 40.49 15.66
CA ILE A 361 15.34 40.92 16.94
C ILE A 361 14.25 39.93 17.34
N LEU A 362 14.26 39.50 18.60
CA LEU A 362 13.24 38.62 19.14
C LEU A 362 11.87 39.31 19.12
N VAL A 363 10.87 38.60 18.61
CA VAL A 363 9.46 39.00 18.61
C VAL A 363 8.65 37.98 19.39
N LEU A 364 7.96 38.46 20.43
CA LEU A 364 7.05 37.64 21.23
C LEU A 364 5.77 37.34 20.47
N LEU A 365 5.39 36.07 20.48
CA LEU A 365 4.13 35.58 19.89
C LEU A 365 3.14 35.15 20.99
N ASP A 366 3.66 34.80 22.17
CA ASP A 366 2.91 34.47 23.37
C ASP A 366 3.13 35.53 24.45
N ASN A 367 2.07 36.28 24.77
CA ASN A 367 2.08 37.35 25.77
C ASN A 367 2.29 36.86 27.21
N THR A 368 2.20 35.55 27.46
CA THR A 368 2.48 34.96 28.78
C THR A 368 3.97 34.70 29.03
N LEU A 369 4.78 34.65 27.96
CA LEU A 369 6.22 34.47 28.06
C LEU A 369 6.90 35.80 28.42
N LYS A 370 7.34 35.91 29.67
CA LYS A 370 8.00 37.11 30.17
C LYS A 370 9.52 37.01 30.04
N VAL A 371 10.02 37.30 28.84
CA VAL A 371 11.45 37.20 28.47
C VAL A 371 12.38 37.87 29.50
N ASP A 372 11.99 39.04 30.04
CA ASP A 372 12.81 39.79 31.00
C ASP A 372 12.94 39.13 32.38
N GLU A 373 12.06 38.17 32.72
CA GLU A 373 12.10 37.43 33.99
C GLU A 373 13.04 36.20 33.93
N TYR A 374 13.53 35.82 32.74
CA TYR A 374 14.34 34.62 32.51
C TYR A 374 15.75 34.96 32.07
N ASN A 375 16.74 34.58 32.87
CA ASN A 375 18.15 34.89 32.60
C ASN A 375 18.67 34.20 31.33
N GLU A 376 18.09 33.05 30.96
CA GLU A 376 18.39 32.26 29.77
C GLU A 376 18.22 33.07 28.48
N PHE A 377 17.33 34.08 28.47
CA PHE A 377 17.11 34.90 27.28
C PHE A 377 18.14 36.00 27.07
N LYS A 378 18.92 36.38 28.09
CA LYS A 378 19.76 37.60 28.07
C LYS A 378 20.63 37.71 26.83
N LYS A 379 21.16 36.59 26.34
CA LYS A 379 22.01 36.53 25.14
C LYS A 379 21.25 36.24 23.85
N CYS A 380 20.01 35.77 23.93
CA CYS A 380 19.22 35.29 22.78
C CYS A 380 18.18 36.30 22.27
N THR A 381 18.08 37.50 22.86
CA THR A 381 17.12 38.54 22.44
C THR A 381 17.42 39.14 21.07
N LYS A 382 18.67 39.05 20.59
CA LYS A 382 19.06 39.55 19.28
C LYS A 382 20.18 38.73 18.66
N ILE A 383 19.95 38.17 17.46
CA ILE A 383 20.99 37.52 16.66
C ILE A 383 22.07 38.56 16.29
N PRO A 384 23.35 38.33 16.63
CA PRO A 384 24.41 39.27 16.29
C PRO A 384 24.53 39.48 14.77
N TYR A 385 24.79 40.73 14.35
CA TYR A 385 24.80 41.10 12.94
C TYR A 385 25.79 40.28 12.10
N ILE A 386 26.94 39.90 12.66
CA ILE A 386 27.96 39.06 12.00
C ILE A 386 27.41 37.67 11.61
N PHE A 387 26.40 37.19 12.31
CA PHE A 387 25.74 35.91 12.06
C PHE A 387 24.44 36.10 11.25
N LEU A 388 23.91 37.31 11.11
CA LEU A 388 22.65 37.57 10.41
C LEU A 388 22.86 37.82 8.90
N ASN A 389 23.38 36.83 8.19
CA ASN A 389 23.53 36.90 6.74
C ASN A 389 22.19 36.71 6.00
N ASN A 390 22.18 36.97 4.68
CA ASN A 390 20.98 36.87 3.85
C ASN A 390 20.33 35.49 3.90
N ARG A 391 21.14 34.42 4.02
CA ARG A 391 20.63 33.05 4.08
C ARG A 391 19.89 32.77 5.39
N ARG A 392 20.42 33.23 6.52
CA ARG A 392 19.76 33.13 7.83
C ARG A 392 18.46 33.96 7.86
N LYS A 393 18.47 35.17 7.28
CA LYS A 393 17.26 36.00 7.11
C LYS A 393 16.17 35.29 6.30
N GLU A 394 16.57 34.59 5.23
CA GLU A 394 15.65 33.78 4.44
C GLU A 394 14.97 32.68 5.28
N PHE A 395 15.72 31.98 6.13
CA PHE A 395 15.14 30.97 7.03
C PHE A 395 14.18 31.56 8.06
N ILE A 396 14.49 32.73 8.62
CA ILE A 396 13.59 33.46 9.53
C ILE A 396 12.27 33.79 8.80
N ASN A 397 12.37 34.34 7.59
CA ASN A 397 11.22 34.67 6.76
C ASN A 397 10.38 33.42 6.42
N LEU A 398 11.04 32.32 6.02
CA LEU A 398 10.37 31.05 5.73
C LEU A 398 9.65 30.49 6.95
N ARG A 399 10.24 30.60 8.15
CA ARG A 399 9.59 30.21 9.41
C ARG A 399 8.33 31.03 9.66
N ASN A 400 8.43 32.36 9.60
CA ASN A 400 7.31 33.25 9.90
C ASN A 400 6.16 33.04 8.90
N ILE A 401 6.44 32.86 7.61
CA ILE A 401 5.44 32.48 6.60
C ILE A 401 4.79 31.13 6.94
N PHE A 402 5.60 30.11 7.25
CA PHE A 402 5.09 28.77 7.54
C PHE A 402 4.23 28.71 8.80
N ARG A 403 4.66 29.37 9.88
CA ARG A 403 3.96 29.46 11.16
C ARG A 403 2.84 30.50 11.18
N LYS A 404 2.73 31.33 10.12
CA LYS A 404 1.80 32.47 10.01
C LYS A 404 2.00 33.49 11.13
N ASN A 405 3.24 33.76 11.47
CA ASN A 405 3.59 34.80 12.43
C ASN A 405 3.47 36.16 11.74
N ASP A 406 2.86 37.13 12.40
CA ASP A 406 2.71 38.50 11.91
C ASP A 406 3.97 39.31 12.29
N VAL A 407 5.06 39.08 11.56
CA VAL A 407 6.42 39.59 11.86
C VAL A 407 7.16 40.04 10.61
#